data_AF-A0A3M1PX73-F1
#
_entry.id   AF-A0A3M1PX73-F1
#
_cell.length_a   1.000
_cell.length_b   1.000
_cell.length_c   1.000
_cell.angle_alpha   90.00
_cell.angle_beta   90.00
_cell.angle_gamma   90.00
#
_symmetry.space_group_name_H-M   'P 1'
#
loop_
_entity.id
_entity.type
_entity.pdbx_description
1 polymer ?
#
loop_
_entity_poly.entity_id
_entity_poly.type
_entity_poly.pdbx_seq_one_letter_code
_entity_poly.pdbx_strand_id
1 'polypeptide(L)' 'DQERARQVLSELPGVQAAKIRDGVVVLDLESDSGDFSFIAQAMLANNLRIREIKQEDINLETAFMRLTKGIVQ' A
#
# COMPACT_ATOMS: atom_id res chain seq x y z
N ASP A 1 -14.18 -5.05 3.96
CA ASP A 1 -13.50 -6.35 3.90
C ASP A 1 -12.08 -6.10 3.41
N GLN A 2 -11.12 -6.06 4.34
CA GLN A 2 -9.72 -5.73 4.01
C GLN A 2 -9.00 -6.90 3.35
N GLU A 3 -9.38 -8.14 3.68
CA GLU A 3 -8.77 -9.32 3.08
C GLU A 3 -9.13 -9.43 1.61
N ARG A 4 -10.41 -9.22 1.28
CA ARG A 4 -10.86 -9.17 -0.11
C ARG A 4 -10.22 -8.01 -0.88
N ALA A 5 -10.08 -6.84 -0.25
CA ALA A 5 -9.36 -5.73 -0.87
C ALA A 5 -7.89 -6.07 -1.13
N ARG A 6 -7.18 -6.64 -0.14
CA ARG A 6 -5.79 -7.07 -0.29
C ARG A 6 -5.63 -8.06 -1.45
N GLN A 7 -6.52 -9.04 -1.57
CA GLN A 7 -6.49 -10.03 -2.65
C GLN A 7 -6.66 -9.37 -4.02
N VAL A 8 -7.73 -8.59 -4.21
CA VAL A 8 -7.99 -7.89 -5.48
C VAL A 8 -6.83 -6.98 -5.87
N LEU A 9 -6.32 -6.22 -4.91
CA LEU A 9 -5.25 -5.25 -5.16
C LEU A 9 -3.90 -5.94 -5.44
N SER A 10 -3.64 -7.13 -4.87
CA SER A 10 -2.41 -7.89 -5.14
C SER A 10 -2.32 -8.45 -6.56
N GLU A 11 -3.44 -8.53 -7.28
CA GLU A 11 -3.51 -9.04 -8.65
C GLU A 11 -3.40 -7.91 -9.71
N LEU A 12 -3.34 -6.65 -9.28
CA LEU A 12 -3.28 -5.52 -10.20
C LEU A 12 -1.90 -5.37 -10.84
N PRO A 13 -1.83 -5.08 -12.16
CA PRO A 13 -0.57 -4.71 -12.81
C PRO A 13 0.07 -3.51 -12.11
N GLY A 14 1.38 -3.56 -11.88
CA GLY A 14 2.12 -2.49 -11.21
C GLY A 14 2.07 -2.54 -9.67
N VAL A 15 1.38 -3.51 -9.06
CA VAL A 15 1.44 -3.77 -7.62
C VAL A 15 2.46 -4.85 -7.33
N GLN A 16 3.54 -4.49 -6.64
CA GLN A 16 4.56 -5.42 -6.20
C GLN A 16 4.13 -6.23 -4.97
N ALA A 17 3.43 -5.58 -4.03
CA ALA A 17 2.89 -6.26 -2.85
C ALA A 17 1.66 -5.55 -2.29
N ALA A 18 0.78 -6.31 -1.65
CA ALA A 18 -0.34 -5.80 -0.87
C ALA A 18 -0.37 -6.46 0.51
N LYS A 19 -0.33 -5.66 1.57
CA LYS A 19 -0.25 -6.12 2.98
C LYS A 19 -1.32 -5.44 3.81
N ILE A 20 -1.88 -6.15 4.78
CA ILE A 20 -2.77 -5.54 5.78
C ILE A 20 -1.95 -5.13 6.99
N ARG A 21 -2.05 -3.87 7.39
CA ARG A 21 -1.38 -3.32 8.57
C ARG A 21 -2.32 -2.32 9.24
N ASP A 22 -2.52 -2.45 10.55
CA ASP A 22 -3.31 -1.51 11.36
C ASP A 22 -4.70 -1.17 10.79
N GLY A 23 -5.36 -2.16 10.15
CA GLY A 23 -6.68 -1.99 9.55
C GLY A 23 -6.69 -1.21 8.23
N VAL A 24 -5.55 -1.07 7.56
CA VAL A 24 -5.45 -0.55 6.19
C VAL A 24 -4.72 -1.54 5.29
N VAL A 25 -4.98 -1.46 3.98
CA VAL A 25 -4.19 -2.17 2.98
C VAL A 25 -3.08 -1.23 2.51
N VAL A 26 -1.84 -1.66 2.68
CA VAL A 26 -0.64 -0.96 2.23
C VAL A 26 -0.18 -1.63 0.94
N LEU A 27 0.03 -0.83 -0.11
CA LEU A 27 0.48 -1.29 -1.41
C LEU A 27 1.93 -0.84 -1.64
N ASP A 28 2.78 -1.77 -2.07
CA ASP A 28 4.09 -1.47 -2.64
C ASP A 28 3.90 -1.47 -4.17
N LEU A 29 4.23 -0.38 -4.85
CA LEU A 29 4.07 -0.23 -6.31
C LEU A 29 5.41 -0.46 -7.02
N GLU A 30 5.35 -1.00 -8.25
CA GLU A 30 6.55 -1.25 -9.06
C GLU A 30 7.26 0.03 -9.50
N SER A 31 6.52 1.12 -9.66
CA SER A 31 7.03 2.44 -10.02
C SER A 31 6.35 3.53 -9.21
N ASP A 32 7.06 4.64 -9.04
CA ASP A 32 6.48 5.84 -8.46
C ASP A 32 5.47 6.43 -9.46
N SER A 33 4.20 6.39 -9.10
CA SER A 33 3.08 6.89 -9.90
C SER A 33 2.25 7.83 -9.06
N GLY A 34 2.00 9.03 -9.56
CA GLY A 34 1.03 9.95 -8.96
C GLY A 34 -0.42 9.62 -9.30
N ASP A 35 -0.66 8.66 -10.21
CA ASP A 35 -2.00 8.21 -10.58
C ASP A 35 -2.37 6.91 -9.85
N PHE A 36 -3.37 7.01 -8.97
CA PHE A 36 -3.93 5.89 -8.20
C PHE A 36 -5.32 5.48 -8.70
N SER A 37 -5.75 5.97 -9.86
CA SER A 37 -7.09 5.71 -10.39
C SER A 37 -7.38 4.23 -10.60
N PHE A 38 -6.35 3.44 -10.96
CA PHE A 38 -6.47 1.99 -11.15
C PHE A 38 -6.84 1.26 -9.84
N ILE A 39 -6.32 1.71 -8.70
CA ILE A 39 -6.65 1.18 -7.37
C ILE A 39 -8.13 1.49 -7.07
N ALA A 40 -8.54 2.74 -7.27
CA ALA A 40 -9.92 3.15 -7.02
C ALA A 40 -10.91 2.40 -7.93
N GLN A 41 -10.57 2.26 -9.21
CA GLN A 41 -11.38 1.52 -10.18
C GLN A 41 -11.55 0.06 -9.79
N ALA A 42 -10.47 -0.63 -9.40
CA ALA A 42 -10.52 -2.02 -8.97
C ALA A 42 -11.38 -2.23 -7.70
N MET A 43 -11.26 -1.32 -6.73
CA MET A 43 -12.06 -1.34 -5.51
C MET A 43 -13.55 -1.20 -5.82
N LEU A 44 -13.94 -0.19 -6.60
CA LEU A 44 -15.33 0.06 -6.96
C LEU A 44 -15.92 -1.07 -7.81
N ALA A 45 -15.16 -1.60 -8.78
CA ALA A 45 -15.59 -2.72 -9.63
C ALA A 45 -15.87 -4.01 -8.81
N ASN A 46 -15.20 -4.17 -7.67
CA ASN A 46 -15.39 -5.29 -6.75
C ASN A 46 -16.36 -4.98 -5.59
N ASN A 47 -17.13 -3.88 -5.68
CA ASN A 47 -18.05 -3.41 -4.63
C ASN A 47 -17.37 -3.17 -3.26
N LEU A 48 -16.09 -2.81 -3.26
CA LEU A 48 -15.32 -2.48 -2.06
C LEU A 48 -15.33 -0.96 -1.86
N ARG A 49 -15.70 -0.54 -0.64
CA ARG A 49 -15.75 0.89 -0.29
C ARG A 49 -14.34 1.43 -0.03
N ILE A 50 -14.09 2.63 -0.54
CA ILE A 50 -12.88 3.40 -0.29
C ILE A 50 -13.20 4.46 0.76
N ARG A 51 -12.39 4.56 1.82
CA ARG A 51 -12.48 5.66 2.80
C ARG A 51 -11.48 6.76 2.49
N GLU A 52 -10.24 6.36 2.18
CA GLU A 52 -9.12 7.24 1.91
C GLU A 52 -8.13 6.47 1.03
N ILE A 53 -7.48 7.16 0.10
CA ILE A 53 -6.26 6.72 -0.57
C ILE A 53 -5.23 7.81 -0.32
N LYS A 54 -4.07 7.43 0.20
CA LYS A 54 -2.96 8.33 0.45
C LYS A 54 -1.65 7.63 0.15
N GLN A 55 -0.70 8.39 -0.37
CA GLN A 55 0.69 7.97 -0.44
C GLN A 55 1.28 8.03 0.97
N GLU A 56 2.03 7.01 1.37
CA GLU A 56 2.78 7.07 2.63
C GLU A 56 3.98 7.98 2.41
N ASP A 57 4.01 9.12 3.09
CA ASP A 57 5.19 9.98 3.12
C ASP A 57 6.33 9.22 3.78
N ILE A 58 7.41 8.97 3.02
CA ILE A 58 8.61 8.34 3.58
C ILE A 58 9.25 9.35 4.52
N ASN A 59 9.00 9.17 5.82
CA ASN A 59 9.75 9.87 6.85
C ASN A 59 11.18 9.28 6.89
N LEU A 60 12.12 10.01 6.28
CA LEU A 60 13.53 9.58 6.14
C LEU A 60 14.18 9.31 7.50
N GLU A 61 13.81 10.04 8.55
CA GLU A 61 14.29 9.78 9.91
C GLU A 61 13.80 8.40 10.41
N THR A 62 12.55 8.05 10.17
CA THR A 62 11.99 6.74 10.53
C THR A 62 12.62 5.61 9.72
N ALA A 63 12.83 5.83 8.42
CA ALA A 63 13.54 4.88 7.57
C ALA A 63 14.99 4.68 8.04
N PHE A 64 15.68 5.77 8.39
CA PHE A 64 17.04 5.76 8.93
C PHE A 64 17.11 5.02 10.28
N MET A 65 16.18 5.28 11.19
CA MET A 65 16.12 4.56 12.48
C MET A 65 15.84 3.06 12.28
N ARG A 66 15.01 2.65 11.31
CA ARG A 66 14.79 1.21 11.00
C ARG A 66 16.06 0.54 10.46
N LEU A 67 16.81 1.25 9.60
CA LEU A 67 18.09 0.76 9.06
C LEU A 67 19.16 0.62 10.16
N THR A 68 19.24 1.57 11.09
CA THR A 68 20.32 1.63 12.09
C THR A 68 20.02 0.92 13.40
N LYS A 69 18.76 0.77 13.81
CA LYS A 69 18.37 0.02 15.03
C LYS A 69 18.68 -1.48 14.97
N GLY A 70 19.11 -2.02 13.82
CA GLY A 70 19.63 -3.38 13.67
C GLY A 70 21.15 -3.50 13.59
N ILE A 71 21.91 -2.39 13.69
CA ILE A 71 23.36 -2.35 13.42
C ILE A 71 24.21 -2.09 14.69
N VAL A 72 23.60 -1.76 15.83
CA VAL A 72 24.32 -1.64 17.11
C VAL A 72 24.09 -2.88 17.97
N GLN A 73 25.02 -3.84 17.86
CA GLN A 73 25.41 -4.73 18.96
C GLN A 73 26.89 -4.48 19.25
#